data_AF-A0A938D8K9-F1
#
_entry.id   AF-A0A938D8K9-F1
#
_cell.length_a   1.000
_cell.length_b   1.000
_cell.length_c   1.000
_cell.angle_alpha   90.00
_cell.angle_beta   90.00
_cell.angle_gamma   90.00
#
_symmetry.space_group_name_H-M   'P 1'
#
loop_
_entity.id
_entity.type
_entity.pdbx_description
1 polymer ?
#
loop_
_entity_poly.entity_id
_entity_poly.type
_entity_poly.pdbx_seq_one_letter_code
_entity_poly.pdbx_strand_id
1 'polypeptide(L)'
;MKFRFAMIGVIAVASVAQAVGATKPRPAPAKLAQAVNLENQRLVPLKTFEIVMTAKDKPEEIVVGKIDKPLAAGGHAQFPITGAKGCLFQARWAFDDAKDSGDVDLCNDAHIVFAD
;
A
#
# COMPACT_ATOMS: atom_id res chain seq x y z
N MET A 1 -45.12 19.07 44.22
CA MET A 1 -44.43 18.96 45.52
C MET A 1 -42.95 19.22 45.31
N LYS A 2 -42.38 20.17 46.07
CA LYS A 2 -40.96 20.54 46.06
C LYS A 2 -40.26 19.76 47.17
N PHE A 3 -39.25 18.97 46.86
CA PHE A 3 -38.34 18.43 47.88
C PHE A 3 -36.95 19.01 47.68
N ARG A 4 -36.59 19.89 48.63
CA ARG A 4 -35.23 20.36 48.85
C ARG A 4 -34.59 19.44 49.88
N PHE A 5 -33.42 18.90 49.56
CA PHE A 5 -32.45 18.48 50.55
C PHE A 5 -31.07 19.01 50.14
N ALA A 6 -30.49 19.78 51.04
CA ALA A 6 -29.11 20.23 51.02
C ALA A 6 -28.35 19.42 52.08
N MET A 7 -27.13 18.98 51.78
CA MET A 7 -25.94 19.06 52.65
C MET A 7 -24.74 18.29 52.05
N ILE A 8 -23.76 19.07 51.61
CA ILE A 8 -22.31 19.00 51.85
C ILE A 8 -21.62 17.62 51.94
N GLY A 9 -20.67 17.42 51.03
CA GLY A 9 -19.53 16.51 51.21
C GLY A 9 -18.40 16.90 50.26
N VAL A 10 -17.44 17.69 50.76
CA VAL A 10 -16.21 18.05 50.06
C VAL A 10 -15.25 16.86 50.07
N ILE A 11 -14.84 16.37 48.90
CA ILE A 11 -13.53 15.74 48.72
C ILE A 11 -12.93 16.28 47.44
N ALA A 12 -11.89 17.09 47.61
CA ALA A 12 -11.00 17.50 46.53
C ALA A 12 -10.23 16.28 46.04
N VAL A 13 -10.28 16.02 44.73
CA VAL A 13 -9.25 15.24 44.05
C VAL A 13 -8.77 16.11 42.90
N ALA A 14 -7.59 16.69 43.09
CA ALA A 14 -6.86 17.37 42.04
C ALA A 14 -6.48 16.34 40.96
N SER A 15 -7.21 16.34 39.85
CA SER A 15 -6.75 15.72 38.61
C SER A 15 -6.15 16.79 37.71
N VAL A 16 -4.90 17.12 37.97
CA VAL A 16 -4.03 17.70 36.95
C VAL A 16 -3.76 16.59 35.93
N ALA A 17 -4.42 16.65 34.78
CA ALA A 17 -4.00 15.92 33.60
C ALA A 17 -4.24 16.80 32.37
N GLN A 18 -3.30 17.71 32.15
CA GLN A 18 -3.04 18.30 30.85
C GLN A 18 -2.64 17.15 29.91
N ALA A 19 -3.60 16.57 29.19
CA ALA A 19 -3.28 15.73 28.04
C ALA A 19 -2.93 16.66 26.88
N VAL A 20 -1.65 17.01 26.86
CA VAL A 20 -0.89 17.53 25.73
C VAL A 20 -1.41 16.92 24.44
N GLY A 21 -1.74 17.77 23.47
CA GLY A 21 -2.24 17.36 22.17
C GLY A 21 -1.39 16.25 21.58
N ALA A 22 -2.01 15.09 21.36
CA ALA A 22 -1.43 14.05 20.54
C ALA A 22 -1.33 14.60 19.11
N THR A 23 -0.19 15.16 18.77
CA THR A 23 0.21 15.40 17.39
C THR A 23 0.21 14.06 16.68
N LYS A 24 -0.87 13.79 15.95
CA LYS A 24 -0.98 12.64 15.05
C LYS A 24 0.29 12.61 14.19
N PRO A 25 1.04 11.50 14.15
CA PRO A 25 2.26 11.43 13.35
C PRO A 25 1.97 11.88 11.93
N ARG A 26 2.69 12.92 11.47
CA ARG A 26 2.65 13.32 10.07
C ARG A 26 3.13 12.11 9.26
N PRO A 27 2.37 11.61 8.27
CA PRO A 27 2.83 10.52 7.43
C PRO A 27 4.18 10.90 6.83
N ALA A 28 5.16 9.99 6.91
CA ALA A 28 6.43 10.18 6.24
C ALA A 28 6.16 10.44 4.74
N PRO A 29 6.95 11.30 4.08
CA PRO A 29 6.81 11.50 2.64
C PRO A 29 6.92 10.15 1.92
N ALA A 30 5.90 9.82 1.13
CA ALA A 30 5.80 8.55 0.42
C ALA A 30 7.01 8.41 -0.52
N LYS A 31 7.90 7.47 -0.21
CA LYS A 31 9.10 7.18 -0.99
C LYS A 31 8.80 5.97 -1.84
N LEU A 32 9.16 6.03 -3.12
CA LEU A 32 9.05 4.89 -4.01
C LEU A 32 9.76 3.66 -3.42
N ALA A 33 9.05 2.53 -3.41
CA ALA A 33 9.62 1.27 -2.98
C ALA A 33 10.77 0.82 -3.89
N GLN A 34 11.78 0.20 -3.31
CA GLN A 34 12.94 -0.32 -4.05
C GLN A 34 12.68 -1.69 -4.67
N ALA A 35 11.67 -2.40 -4.19
CA ALA A 35 11.25 -3.70 -4.66
C ALA A 35 9.74 -3.85 -4.50
N VAL A 36 9.15 -4.73 -5.30
CA VAL A 36 7.73 -5.10 -5.24
C VAL A 36 7.63 -6.53 -4.75
N ASN A 37 6.71 -6.76 -3.82
CA ASN A 37 6.27 -8.07 -3.39
C ASN A 37 5.05 -8.46 -4.21
N LEU A 38 5.09 -9.63 -4.83
CA LEU A 38 4.02 -10.15 -5.67
C LEU A 38 3.56 -11.50 -5.15
N GLU A 39 2.27 -11.62 -4.86
CA GLU A 39 1.63 -12.86 -4.46
C GLU A 39 0.61 -13.29 -5.51
N ASN A 40 0.71 -14.54 -5.95
CA ASN A 40 -0.30 -15.19 -6.76
C ASN A 40 -1.12 -16.13 -5.89
N GLN A 41 -2.23 -15.66 -5.34
CA GLN A 41 -3.16 -16.47 -4.56
C GLN A 41 -4.18 -17.21 -5.45
N ARG A 42 -4.16 -16.99 -6.76
CA ARG A 42 -4.98 -17.74 -7.72
C ARG A 42 -4.48 -19.18 -7.86
N LEU A 43 -5.36 -20.06 -8.30
CA LEU A 43 -5.03 -21.46 -8.65
C LEU A 43 -4.37 -21.60 -10.04
N VAL A 44 -4.15 -20.49 -10.74
CA VAL A 44 -3.59 -20.45 -12.09
C VAL A 44 -2.18 -19.86 -12.07
N PRO A 45 -1.20 -20.44 -12.78
CA PRO A 45 0.14 -19.87 -12.87
C PRO A 45 0.16 -18.51 -13.57
N LEU A 46 0.92 -17.57 -13.01
CA LEU A 46 1.22 -16.28 -13.61
C LEU A 46 2.46 -16.41 -14.50
N LYS A 47 2.30 -16.17 -15.80
CA LYS A 47 3.39 -16.29 -16.79
C LYS A 47 4.32 -15.09 -16.80
N THR A 48 3.73 -13.91 -16.87
CA THR A 48 4.47 -12.65 -16.99
C THR A 48 3.86 -11.60 -16.10
N PHE A 49 4.71 -10.81 -15.48
CA PHE A 49 4.33 -9.62 -14.73
C PHE A 49 5.36 -8.52 -15.00
N GLU A 50 4.88 -7.34 -15.36
CA GLU A 50 5.71 -6.18 -15.65
C GLU A 50 5.07 -4.92 -15.08
N ILE A 51 5.91 -3.98 -14.65
CA ILE A 51 5.53 -2.63 -14.25
C ILE A 51 6.13 -1.68 -15.27
N VAL A 52 5.29 -0.87 -15.88
CA VAL A 52 5.69 0.12 -16.86
C VAL A 52 5.40 1.53 -16.36
N MET A 53 6.21 2.48 -16.81
CA MET A 53 5.89 3.90 -16.76
C MET A 53 5.87 4.50 -18.15
N THR A 54 5.11 5.58 -18.30
CA THR A 54 5.27 6.50 -19.43
C THR A 54 6.34 7.53 -19.09
N ALA A 55 7.36 7.67 -19.94
CA ALA A 55 8.33 8.73 -19.78
C ALA A 55 7.67 10.09 -20.05
N LYS A 56 7.91 11.10 -19.20
CA LYS A 56 7.32 12.44 -19.38
C LYS A 56 7.63 13.08 -20.74
N ASP A 57 8.76 12.71 -21.33
CA ASP A 57 9.30 13.36 -22.53
C ASP A 57 9.35 12.43 -23.75
N LYS A 58 8.85 11.19 -23.63
CA LYS A 58 8.83 10.22 -24.73
C LYS A 58 7.56 9.38 -24.70
N PRO A 59 6.98 9.04 -25.85
CA PRO A 59 5.83 8.12 -25.93
C PRO A 59 6.20 6.68 -25.57
N GLU A 60 7.49 6.37 -25.40
CA GLU A 60 7.99 5.04 -25.08
C GLU A 60 7.67 4.68 -23.63
N GLU A 61 7.12 3.48 -23.46
CA GLU A 61 6.93 2.88 -22.15
C GLU A 61 8.23 2.23 -21.68
N ILE A 62 8.59 2.48 -20.43
CA ILE A 62 9.80 1.93 -19.81
C ILE A 62 9.36 0.88 -18.80
N VAL A 63 9.81 -0.37 -19.01
CA VAL A 63 9.67 -1.42 -18.01
C VAL A 63 10.62 -1.14 -16.86
N VAL A 64 10.09 -0.99 -15.65
CA VAL A 64 10.86 -0.66 -14.45
C VAL A 64 10.93 -1.78 -13.42
N GLY A 65 10.08 -2.78 -13.55
CA GLY A 65 10.11 -3.98 -12.74
C GLY A 65 9.44 -5.13 -13.47
N LYS A 66 9.93 -6.35 -13.28
CA LYS A 66 9.33 -7.56 -13.82
C LYS A 66 9.76 -8.78 -13.02
N ILE A 67 8.98 -9.85 -13.14
CA ILE A 67 9.42 -11.18 -12.69
C ILE A 67 10.31 -11.82 -13.76
N ASP A 68 11.38 -12.50 -13.33
CA ASP A 68 12.30 -13.19 -14.26
C ASP A 68 11.80 -14.56 -14.69
N LYS A 69 10.89 -15.16 -13.92
CA LYS A 69 10.35 -16.50 -14.14
C LYS A 69 8.84 -16.49 -13.86
N PRO A 70 8.06 -17.37 -14.50
CA PRO A 70 6.66 -17.58 -14.15
C PRO A 70 6.49 -17.88 -12.65
N LEU A 71 5.43 -17.35 -12.06
CA LEU A 71 5.07 -17.56 -10.68
C LEU A 71 3.95 -18.59 -10.59
N ALA A 72 4.19 -19.70 -9.89
CA ALA A 72 3.21 -20.77 -9.71
C ALA A 72 1.96 -20.29 -8.94
N ALA A 73 0.89 -21.09 -9.00
CA ALA A 73 -0.29 -20.92 -8.15
C ALA A 73 0.10 -20.96 -6.66
N GLY A 74 -0.44 -20.06 -5.85
CA GLY A 74 -0.07 -19.88 -4.44
C GLY A 74 1.34 -19.32 -4.21
N GLY A 75 2.08 -18.96 -5.26
CA GLY A 75 3.47 -18.54 -5.17
C GLY A 75 3.65 -17.07 -4.76
N HIS A 76 4.84 -16.74 -4.28
CA HIS A 76 5.28 -15.36 -4.06
C HIS A 76 6.61 -15.06 -4.78
N ALA A 77 6.80 -13.81 -5.19
CA ALA A 77 8.03 -13.32 -5.78
C ALA A 77 8.35 -11.92 -5.25
N GLN A 78 9.63 -11.58 -5.18
CA GLN A 78 10.08 -10.22 -4.94
C GLN A 78 11.05 -9.83 -6.05
N PHE A 79 10.87 -8.66 -6.64
CA PHE A 79 11.73 -8.15 -7.70
C PHE A 79 12.01 -6.65 -7.54
N PRO A 80 13.20 -6.17 -7.95
CA PRO A 80 13.58 -4.77 -7.79
C PRO A 80 12.85 -3.85 -8.76
N ILE A 81 12.70 -2.59 -8.37
CA ILE A 81 12.28 -1.49 -9.25
C ILE A 81 13.49 -0.64 -9.61
N THR A 82 13.73 -0.44 -10.91
CA THR A 82 14.91 0.26 -11.43
C THR A 82 14.51 1.35 -12.42
N GLY A 83 15.28 2.45 -12.44
CA GLY A 83 15.03 3.58 -13.35
C GLY A 83 13.73 4.34 -13.08
N ALA A 84 13.05 4.06 -11.96
CA ALA A 84 11.71 4.56 -11.71
C ALA A 84 11.66 5.99 -11.15
N LYS A 85 10.69 6.77 -11.65
CA LYS A 85 10.38 8.13 -11.18
C LYS A 85 8.88 8.27 -11.00
N GLY A 86 8.47 8.89 -9.89
CA GLY A 86 7.06 9.01 -9.52
C GLY A 86 6.58 7.82 -8.67
N CYS A 87 5.25 7.77 -8.49
CA CYS A 87 4.60 6.80 -7.61
C CYS A 87 3.55 5.96 -8.34
N LEU A 88 2.93 6.51 -9.39
CA LEU A 88 1.89 5.86 -10.17
C LEU A 88 2.51 5.20 -11.40
N PHE A 89 2.20 3.92 -11.57
CA PHE A 89 2.69 3.07 -12.66
C PHE A 89 1.54 2.21 -13.16
N GLN A 90 1.72 1.57 -14.32
CA GLN A 90 0.81 0.54 -14.80
C GLN A 90 1.47 -0.83 -14.63
N ALA A 91 0.82 -1.72 -13.90
CA ALA A 91 1.14 -3.13 -13.86
C ALA A 91 0.45 -3.86 -15.02
N ARG A 92 1.13 -4.83 -15.60
CA ARG A 92 0.62 -5.70 -16.68
C ARG A 92 0.91 -7.13 -16.30
N TRP A 93 -0.09 -7.99 -16.44
CA TRP A 93 0.03 -9.39 -16.06
C TRP A 93 -0.63 -10.31 -17.07
N ALA A 94 -0.08 -11.51 -17.18
CA ALA A 94 -0.67 -12.60 -17.96
C ALA A 94 -0.58 -13.89 -17.16
N PHE A 95 -1.74 -14.46 -16.88
CA PHE A 95 -1.93 -15.82 -16.40
C PHE A 95 -2.05 -16.78 -17.58
N ASP A 96 -2.07 -18.08 -17.30
CA ASP A 96 -2.41 -19.09 -18.30
C ASP A 96 -3.80 -18.89 -18.93
N ASP A 97 -4.73 -18.25 -18.21
CA ASP A 97 -6.14 -18.11 -18.60
C ASP A 97 -6.55 -16.68 -19.01
N ALA A 98 -5.78 -15.65 -18.63
CA ALA A 98 -6.16 -14.26 -18.80
C ALA A 98 -4.96 -13.32 -18.93
N LYS A 99 -5.16 -12.17 -19.58
CA LYS A 99 -4.18 -11.09 -19.69
C LYS A 99 -4.86 -9.75 -19.44
N ASP A 100 -4.29 -8.95 -18.54
CA ASP A 100 -4.87 -7.67 -18.13
C ASP A 100 -3.81 -6.68 -17.62
N SER A 101 -4.25 -5.48 -17.24
CA SER A 101 -3.41 -4.40 -16.74
C SER A 101 -4.17 -3.50 -15.75
N GLY A 102 -3.45 -2.80 -14.88
CA GLY A 102 -4.04 -1.90 -13.90
C GLY A 102 -3.02 -0.94 -13.29
N ASP A 103 -3.51 0.17 -12.77
CA ASP A 103 -2.65 1.19 -12.15
C ASP A 103 -2.26 0.77 -10.73
N VAL A 104 -1.00 1.04 -10.34
CA VAL A 104 -0.44 0.74 -9.01
C VAL A 104 0.30 1.95 -8.45
N ASP A 105 0.20 2.14 -7.13
CA ASP A 105 0.91 3.19 -6.39
C ASP A 105 2.02 2.61 -5.51
N LEU A 106 3.23 2.51 -6.07
CA LEU A 106 4.38 1.88 -5.43
C LEU A 106 5.06 2.74 -4.35
N CYS A 107 4.58 3.96 -4.12
CA CYS A 107 5.05 4.77 -2.99
C CYS A 107 4.27 4.48 -1.70
N ASN A 108 3.02 4.04 -1.84
CA ASN A 108 2.14 3.74 -0.71
C ASN A 108 2.01 2.24 -0.48
N ASP A 109 1.90 1.46 -1.55
CA ASP A 109 1.77 0.01 -1.48
C ASP A 109 2.53 -0.69 -2.62
N ALA A 110 3.64 -1.31 -2.26
CA ALA A 110 4.44 -2.13 -3.18
C ALA A 110 4.17 -3.62 -3.00
N HIS A 111 3.01 -3.98 -2.44
CA HIS A 111 2.54 -5.34 -2.33
C HIS A 111 1.35 -5.56 -3.28
N ILE A 112 1.52 -6.50 -4.22
CA ILE A 112 0.51 -6.82 -5.22
C ILE A 112 0.05 -8.24 -4.98
N VAL A 113 -1.26 -8.42 -4.82
CA VAL A 113 -1.89 -9.72 -4.57
C VAL A 113 -2.91 -9.99 -5.66
N PHE A 114 -2.74 -11.11 -6.35
CA PHE A 114 -3.77 -11.65 -7.24
C PHE A 114 -4.60 -12.70 -6.52
N ALA A 115 -5.89 -12.46 -6.41
CA ALA A 115 -6.87 -13.39 -5.83
C ALA A 115 -8.07 -13.54 -6.79
N ASP A 116 -8.78 -14.66 -6.69
CA ASP A 116 -10.01 -14.96 -7.45
C ASP A 116 -11.27 -14.40 -6.76
#